data_AF-A0A7X1PDH3-F1
#
_entry.id   AF-A0A7X1PDH3-F1
#
_cell.length_a   1.000
_cell.length_b   1.000
_cell.length_c   1.000
_cell.angle_alpha   90.00
_cell.angle_beta   90.00
_cell.angle_gamma   90.00
#
_symmetry.space_group_name_H-M   'P 1'
#
loop_
_entity.id
_entity.type
_entity.pdbx_description
1 polymer ?
#
loop_
_entity_poly.entity_id
_entity_poly.type
_entity_poly.pdbx_seq_one_letter_code
_entity_poly.pdbx_strand_id
1 'polypeptide(L)'
;MVANVSLREELIFLLNHAAELEHSLACSYLFAGFSLKGSPDEGLSPEALKTVRGWKRTFGGIAIEEMMHLAVVNNLLTALGAAPHFDRPNFPHDCAYYMPEYQIELLPFNLKTLRHFIAIEQPEGSNIPAVINPSRLQSVKGDLDNEIGPDPAQFDSQGDVYTAVEAGLRGLVARLGAGNVFIGPKPTPAIAKFFTANGWEPISDLDSTLRALELIVAQGEGAGHSSPDSHYRRFRAIEAEMMALLAQDSLFEPARPVLANPFARTPPRAPAQLT
;
A
#
# COMPACT_ATOMS: atom_id res chain seq x y z
N MET A 1 -3.63 15.56 14.66
CA MET A 1 -3.44 16.77 13.84
C MET A 1 -2.91 16.29 12.50
N VAL A 2 -3.57 16.64 11.39
CA VAL A 2 -3.08 16.30 10.05
C VAL A 2 -1.73 16.99 9.84
N ALA A 3 -0.77 16.29 9.25
CA ALA A 3 0.53 16.83 8.88
C ALA A 3 0.38 18.18 8.16
N ASN A 4 1.15 19.20 8.55
CA ASN A 4 1.09 20.51 7.91
C ASN A 4 1.94 20.50 6.63
N VAL A 5 1.37 19.99 5.53
CA VAL A 5 2.01 20.05 4.20
C VAL A 5 1.78 21.42 3.59
N SER A 6 2.79 22.29 3.66
CA SER A 6 2.72 23.69 3.23
C SER A 6 3.66 24.01 2.07
N LEU A 7 4.69 23.20 1.87
CA LEU A 7 5.72 23.33 0.85
C LEU A 7 5.63 22.21 -0.19
N ARG A 8 6.13 22.49 -1.41
CA ARG A 8 6.21 21.50 -2.48
C ARG A 8 7.10 20.32 -2.08
N GLU A 9 8.20 20.59 -1.38
CA GLU A 9 9.15 19.54 -0.97
C GLU A 9 8.53 18.56 0.03
N GLU A 10 7.74 19.05 0.99
CA GLU A 10 6.97 18.21 1.92
C GLU A 10 5.96 17.33 1.18
N LEU A 11 5.28 17.88 0.17
CA LEU A 11 4.35 17.13 -0.65
C LEU A 11 5.07 16.03 -1.45
N ILE A 12 6.20 16.33 -2.07
CA ILE A 12 7.01 15.36 -2.81
C ILE A 12 7.53 14.27 -1.88
N PHE A 13 8.00 14.64 -0.69
CA PHE A 13 8.47 13.69 0.32
C PHE A 13 7.38 12.72 0.73
N LEU A 14 6.17 13.22 1.00
CA LEU A 14 5.03 12.38 1.35
C LEU A 14 4.63 11.45 0.20
N LEU A 15 4.63 11.95 -1.04
CA LEU A 15 4.35 11.15 -2.24
C LEU A 15 5.41 10.08 -2.52
N ASN A 16 6.68 10.33 -2.20
CA ASN A 16 7.72 9.31 -2.30
C ASN A 16 7.45 8.16 -1.31
N HIS A 17 7.07 8.47 -0.06
CA HIS A 17 6.69 7.45 0.91
C HIS A 17 5.42 6.69 0.49
N ALA A 18 4.44 7.38 -0.09
CA ALA A 18 3.27 6.72 -0.68
C ALA A 18 3.70 5.76 -1.79
N ALA A 19 4.54 6.19 -2.75
CA ALA A 19 5.03 5.33 -3.82
C ALA A 19 5.80 4.10 -3.29
N GLU A 20 6.62 4.28 -2.26
CA GLU A 20 7.31 3.17 -1.59
C GLU A 20 6.34 2.17 -0.98
N LEU A 21 5.30 2.65 -0.31
CA LEU A 21 4.26 1.83 0.30
C LEU A 21 3.49 1.05 -0.77
N GLU A 22 2.93 1.73 -1.77
CA GLU A 22 2.12 1.11 -2.85
C GLU A 22 2.92 0.00 -3.55
N HIS A 23 4.18 0.28 -3.89
CA HIS A 23 5.06 -0.71 -4.49
C HIS A 23 5.33 -1.90 -3.55
N SER A 24 5.54 -1.63 -2.27
CA SER A 24 5.85 -2.66 -1.26
C SER A 24 4.65 -3.57 -0.99
N LEU A 25 3.44 -3.00 -0.92
CA LEU A 25 2.19 -3.74 -0.77
C LEU A 25 1.90 -4.61 -2.00
N ALA A 26 2.06 -4.07 -3.22
CA ALA A 26 1.93 -4.84 -4.45
C ALA A 26 2.82 -6.10 -4.43
N CYS A 27 4.09 -5.96 -4.01
CA CYS A 27 5.02 -7.09 -3.89
C CYS A 27 4.61 -8.09 -2.79
N SER A 28 4.23 -7.59 -1.62
CA SER A 28 3.84 -8.43 -0.47
C SER A 28 2.58 -9.25 -0.76
N TYR A 29 1.59 -8.63 -1.40
CA TYR A 29 0.34 -9.29 -1.81
C TYR A 29 0.56 -10.33 -2.89
N LEU A 30 1.42 -10.05 -3.89
CA LEU A 30 1.83 -11.07 -4.87
C LEU A 30 2.52 -12.25 -4.19
N PHE A 31 3.44 -11.99 -3.25
CA PHE A 31 4.18 -13.05 -2.58
C PHE A 31 3.25 -13.98 -1.79
N ALA A 32 2.35 -13.43 -0.97
CA ALA A 32 1.35 -14.20 -0.25
C ALA A 32 0.39 -14.92 -1.23
N GLY A 33 -0.08 -14.25 -2.28
CA GLY A 33 -0.94 -14.85 -3.30
C GLY A 33 -0.28 -16.00 -4.05
N PHE A 34 1.02 -15.92 -4.33
CA PHE A 34 1.77 -16.98 -4.99
C PHE A 34 2.11 -18.16 -4.09
N SER A 35 2.17 -17.97 -2.77
CA SER A 35 2.35 -19.10 -1.85
C SER A 35 1.11 -19.99 -1.76
N LEU A 36 -0.09 -19.52 -2.12
CA LEU A 36 -1.31 -20.32 -2.12
C LEU A 36 -1.20 -21.54 -3.04
N LYS A 37 -1.68 -22.69 -2.54
CA LYS A 37 -1.85 -23.92 -3.32
C LYS A 37 -2.80 -23.68 -4.49
N GLY A 38 -2.58 -24.36 -5.60
CA GLY A 38 -3.30 -24.15 -6.85
C GLY A 38 -3.52 -25.39 -7.69
N SER A 39 -3.04 -26.55 -7.27
CA SER A 39 -3.13 -27.82 -8.01
C SER A 39 -3.80 -28.92 -7.17
N PRO A 40 -4.54 -29.87 -7.78
CA PRO A 40 -5.24 -30.94 -7.06
C PRO A 40 -4.33 -31.91 -6.28
N ASP A 41 -3.07 -32.03 -6.70
CA ASP A 41 -2.04 -32.86 -6.06
C ASP A 41 -1.45 -32.24 -4.77
N GLU A 42 -1.84 -31.01 -4.41
CA GLU A 42 -1.33 -30.31 -3.23
C GLU A 42 -2.11 -30.61 -1.93
N GLY A 43 -2.96 -31.65 -1.96
CA GLY A 43 -3.61 -32.21 -0.76
C GLY A 43 -4.81 -31.42 -0.23
N LEU A 44 -5.45 -30.59 -1.06
CA LEU A 44 -6.72 -29.93 -0.71
C LEU A 44 -7.92 -30.70 -1.29
N SER A 45 -9.05 -30.68 -0.59
CA SER A 45 -10.31 -31.14 -1.17
C SER A 45 -10.67 -30.30 -2.41
N PRO A 46 -11.45 -30.84 -3.38
CA PRO A 46 -11.87 -30.08 -4.56
C PRO A 46 -12.56 -28.75 -4.22
N GLU A 47 -13.37 -28.74 -3.17
CA GLU A 47 -14.09 -27.57 -2.67
C GLU A 47 -13.12 -26.54 -2.08
N ALA A 48 -12.21 -26.97 -1.20
CA ALA A 48 -11.22 -26.08 -0.61
C ALA A 48 -10.26 -25.52 -1.66
N LEU A 49 -9.84 -26.33 -2.64
CA LEU A 49 -9.00 -25.89 -3.75
C LEU A 49 -9.69 -24.83 -4.61
N LYS A 50 -10.99 -24.96 -4.86
CA LYS A 50 -11.77 -23.95 -5.59
C LYS A 50 -11.75 -22.61 -4.83
N THR A 51 -11.97 -22.65 -3.52
CA THR A 51 -11.94 -21.47 -2.64
C THR A 51 -10.55 -20.83 -2.63
N VAL A 52 -9.49 -21.60 -2.39
CA VAL A 52 -8.09 -21.12 -2.38
C VAL A 52 -7.67 -20.52 -3.73
N ARG A 53 -8.08 -21.12 -4.85
CA ARG A 53 -7.86 -20.53 -6.19
C ARG A 53 -8.61 -19.20 -6.36
N GLY A 54 -9.77 -19.05 -5.70
CA GLY A 54 -10.50 -17.79 -5.57
C GLY A 54 -9.65 -16.73 -4.87
N TRP A 55 -9.15 -17.04 -3.67
CA TRP A 55 -8.27 -16.15 -2.92
C TRP A 55 -7.06 -15.71 -3.74
N LYS A 56 -6.42 -16.64 -4.45
CA LYS A 56 -5.27 -16.33 -5.32
C LYS A 56 -5.61 -15.31 -6.41
N ARG A 57 -6.80 -15.38 -7.01
CA ARG A 57 -7.25 -14.37 -7.97
C ARG A 57 -7.50 -13.02 -7.30
N THR A 58 -8.10 -13.02 -6.10
CA THR A 58 -8.33 -11.81 -5.32
C THR A 58 -7.02 -11.11 -4.97
N PHE A 59 -6.02 -11.83 -4.46
CA PHE A 59 -4.68 -11.29 -4.20
C PHE A 59 -4.03 -10.69 -5.45
N GLY A 60 -4.12 -11.39 -6.59
CA GLY A 60 -3.61 -10.87 -7.85
C GLY A 60 -4.31 -9.60 -8.31
N GLY A 61 -5.63 -9.50 -8.13
CA GLY A 61 -6.41 -8.30 -8.42
C GLY A 61 -6.01 -7.11 -7.55
N ILE A 62 -5.95 -7.31 -6.23
CA ILE A 62 -5.51 -6.27 -5.28
C ILE A 62 -4.10 -5.79 -5.63
N ALA A 63 -3.16 -6.70 -5.91
CA ALA A 63 -1.81 -6.29 -6.28
C ALA A 63 -1.74 -5.48 -7.58
N ILE A 64 -2.64 -5.73 -8.54
CA ILE A 64 -2.75 -4.91 -9.76
C ILE A 64 -3.30 -3.52 -9.43
N GLU A 65 -4.25 -3.42 -8.50
CA GLU A 65 -4.76 -2.14 -8.01
C GLU A 65 -3.65 -1.33 -7.32
N GLU A 66 -2.82 -1.94 -6.48
CA GLU A 66 -1.64 -1.26 -5.89
C GLU A 66 -0.62 -0.81 -6.94
N MET A 67 -0.42 -1.57 -8.02
CA MET A 67 0.41 -1.12 -9.15
C MET A 67 -0.21 0.09 -9.86
N MET A 68 -1.54 0.18 -9.91
CA MET A 68 -2.23 1.35 -10.45
C MET A 68 -2.14 2.54 -9.49
N HIS A 69 -2.25 2.34 -8.18
CA HIS A 69 -2.00 3.39 -7.18
C HIS A 69 -0.57 3.95 -7.33
N LEU A 70 0.43 3.08 -7.42
CA LEU A 70 1.81 3.47 -7.69
C LEU A 70 1.94 4.30 -8.99
N ALA A 71 1.24 3.91 -10.06
CA ALA A 71 1.23 4.65 -11.31
C ALA A 71 0.60 6.04 -11.16
N VAL A 72 -0.49 6.15 -10.39
CA VAL A 72 -1.16 7.42 -10.08
C VAL A 72 -0.26 8.34 -9.26
N VAL A 73 0.37 7.84 -8.19
CA VAL A 73 1.31 8.60 -7.36
C VAL A 73 2.48 9.12 -8.21
N ASN A 74 3.01 8.29 -9.11
CA ASN A 74 4.07 8.70 -10.02
C ASN A 74 3.60 9.72 -11.08
N ASN A 75 2.36 9.62 -11.56
CA ASN A 75 1.78 10.62 -12.44
C ASN A 75 1.62 11.96 -11.69
N LEU A 76 1.22 11.93 -10.41
CA LEU A 76 1.13 13.13 -9.58
C LEU A 76 2.51 13.76 -9.34
N LEU A 77 3.52 12.97 -8.95
CA LEU A 77 4.91 13.44 -8.83
C LEU A 77 5.36 14.15 -10.12
N THR A 78 5.15 13.50 -11.26
CA THR A 78 5.50 14.06 -12.57
C THR A 78 4.75 15.36 -12.84
N ALA A 79 3.44 15.42 -12.56
CA ALA A 79 2.63 16.62 -12.77
C ALA A 79 3.05 17.80 -11.87
N LEU A 80 3.61 17.50 -10.69
CA LEU A 80 4.23 18.47 -9.78
C LEU A 80 5.67 18.83 -10.19
N GLY A 81 6.19 18.31 -11.30
CA GLY A 81 7.57 18.56 -11.76
C GLY A 81 8.64 17.80 -10.98
N ALA A 82 8.26 16.82 -10.17
CA ALA A 82 9.18 15.89 -9.54
C ALA A 82 9.50 14.71 -10.46
N ALA A 83 10.60 14.02 -10.18
CA ALA A 83 10.90 12.75 -10.84
C ALA A 83 9.95 11.65 -10.31
N PRO A 84 9.55 10.68 -11.16
CA PRO A 84 8.94 9.44 -10.69
C PRO A 84 9.82 8.73 -9.65
N HIS A 85 9.20 8.16 -8.62
CA HIS A 85 9.83 7.42 -7.54
C HIS A 85 9.43 5.93 -7.60
N PHE A 86 10.39 5.08 -7.96
CA PHE A 86 10.24 3.61 -7.99
C PHE A 86 11.15 2.90 -7.00
N ASP A 87 12.06 3.64 -6.37
CA ASP A 87 12.91 3.12 -5.31
C ASP A 87 12.06 2.77 -4.09
N ARG A 88 12.50 1.76 -3.34
CA ARG A 88 11.93 1.38 -2.05
C ARG A 88 12.98 0.65 -1.20
N PRO A 89 12.82 0.60 0.13
CA PRO A 89 13.64 -0.26 0.97
C PRO A 89 13.56 -1.74 0.56
N ASN A 90 14.61 -2.51 0.90
CA ASN A 90 14.57 -3.97 0.79
C ASN A 90 13.72 -4.56 1.91
N PHE A 91 12.97 -5.63 1.63
CA PHE A 91 12.24 -6.37 2.65
C PHE A 91 13.19 -7.15 3.59
N PRO A 92 12.82 -7.35 4.87
CA PRO A 92 11.74 -6.67 5.57
C PRO A 92 12.13 -5.21 5.88
N HIS A 93 11.17 -4.29 5.89
CA HIS A 93 11.40 -2.90 6.31
C HIS A 93 10.21 -2.36 7.12
N ASP A 94 10.50 -1.40 8.00
CA ASP A 94 9.47 -0.66 8.72
C ASP A 94 8.92 0.51 7.90
N CYS A 95 7.85 1.11 8.42
CA CYS A 95 7.21 2.30 7.88
C CYS A 95 7.41 3.51 8.82
N ALA A 96 8.57 3.62 9.49
CA ALA A 96 8.78 4.52 10.63
C ALA A 96 8.47 6.00 10.36
N TYR A 97 8.63 6.46 9.13
CA TYR A 97 8.44 7.86 8.75
C TYR A 97 6.98 8.26 8.48
N TYR A 98 6.06 7.29 8.39
CA TYR A 98 4.66 7.56 8.04
C TYR A 98 3.66 6.69 8.80
N MET A 99 3.84 5.37 8.88
CA MET A 99 2.97 4.49 9.67
C MET A 99 3.80 3.56 10.58
N PRO A 100 4.34 4.07 11.69
CA PRO A 100 5.41 3.42 12.46
C PRO A 100 5.05 2.10 13.13
N GLU A 101 3.76 1.76 13.23
CA GLU A 101 3.31 0.49 13.82
C GLU A 101 3.40 -0.69 12.83
N TYR A 102 3.59 -0.43 11.54
CA TYR A 102 3.64 -1.48 10.52
C TYR A 102 5.06 -1.80 10.04
N GLN A 103 5.25 -3.07 9.73
CA GLN A 103 6.41 -3.59 9.00
C GLN A 103 5.92 -4.30 7.74
N ILE A 104 6.57 -4.04 6.60
CA ILE A 104 6.27 -4.72 5.34
C ILE A 104 7.30 -5.84 5.12
N GLU A 105 6.79 -7.02 4.85
CA GLU A 105 7.54 -8.26 4.71
C GLU A 105 7.03 -9.08 3.52
N LEU A 106 7.87 -10.00 3.03
CA LEU A 106 7.47 -11.05 2.10
C LEU A 106 7.13 -12.32 2.89
N LEU A 107 5.84 -12.50 3.22
CA LEU A 107 5.38 -13.62 4.04
C LEU A 107 4.42 -14.53 3.26
N PRO A 108 4.54 -15.86 3.40
CA PRO A 108 3.56 -16.77 2.83
C PRO A 108 2.18 -16.50 3.43
N PHE A 109 1.14 -16.77 2.66
CA PHE A 109 -0.23 -16.73 3.11
C PHE A 109 -0.44 -17.67 4.31
N ASN A 110 -0.94 -17.09 5.39
CA ASN A 110 -1.52 -17.76 6.54
C ASN A 110 -2.44 -16.75 7.24
N LEU A 111 -3.14 -17.17 8.29
CA LEU A 111 -4.10 -16.31 8.98
C LEU A 111 -3.44 -15.07 9.61
N LYS A 112 -2.19 -15.19 10.10
CA LYS A 112 -1.44 -14.07 10.68
C LYS A 112 -1.09 -13.04 9.59
N THR A 113 -0.56 -13.49 8.46
CA THR A 113 -0.24 -12.63 7.30
C THR A 113 -1.49 -11.93 6.77
N LEU A 114 -2.61 -12.66 6.62
CA LEU A 114 -3.87 -12.08 6.16
C LEU A 114 -4.39 -11.00 7.13
N ARG A 115 -4.33 -11.24 8.44
CA ARG A 115 -4.73 -10.25 9.45
C ARG A 115 -3.83 -9.02 9.46
N HIS A 116 -2.55 -9.18 9.13
CA HIS A 116 -1.65 -8.05 8.94
C HIS A 116 -2.10 -7.16 7.78
N PHE A 117 -2.46 -7.76 6.64
CA PHE A 117 -3.00 -7.01 5.49
C PHE A 117 -4.34 -6.33 5.83
N ILE A 118 -5.21 -7.00 6.59
CA ILE A 118 -6.46 -6.39 7.09
C ILE A 118 -6.18 -5.17 7.97
N ALA A 119 -5.13 -5.20 8.79
CA ALA A 119 -4.77 -4.07 9.63
C ALA A 119 -4.19 -2.92 8.80
N ILE A 120 -3.38 -3.20 7.78
CA ILE A 120 -2.85 -2.16 6.88
C ILE A 120 -3.96 -1.47 6.07
N GLU A 121 -4.91 -2.25 5.55
CA GLU A 121 -6.01 -1.73 4.72
C GLU A 121 -7.19 -1.19 5.54
N GLN A 122 -7.08 -1.13 6.86
CA GLN A 122 -8.23 -0.76 7.69
C GLN A 122 -8.67 0.69 7.41
N PRO A 123 -9.98 0.98 7.32
CA PRO A 123 -10.43 2.34 7.11
C PRO A 123 -10.18 3.22 8.32
N GLU A 124 -10.00 4.52 8.08
CA GLU A 124 -9.89 5.56 9.11
C GLU A 124 -10.90 5.34 10.26
N GLY A 125 -10.41 5.45 11.50
CA GLY A 125 -11.20 5.23 12.72
C GLY A 125 -11.38 3.76 13.12
N SER A 126 -10.88 2.81 12.33
CA SER A 126 -10.70 1.43 12.77
C SER A 126 -9.60 1.33 13.82
N ASN A 127 -9.70 0.32 14.70
CA ASN A 127 -8.71 0.09 15.76
C ASN A 127 -8.26 -1.38 15.76
N ILE A 128 -7.93 -1.89 14.58
CA ILE A 128 -7.37 -3.23 14.39
C ILE A 128 -5.86 -3.11 14.63
N PRO A 129 -5.32 -3.76 15.68
CA PRO A 129 -3.90 -3.63 15.99
C PRO A 129 -3.04 -4.32 14.94
N ALA A 130 -1.86 -3.74 14.68
CA ALA A 130 -0.84 -4.37 13.84
C ALA A 130 -0.42 -5.73 14.41
N VAL A 131 -0.46 -6.76 13.55
CA VAL A 131 -0.14 -8.15 13.92
C VAL A 131 1.36 -8.42 13.80
N ILE A 132 2.02 -7.68 12.91
CA ILE A 132 3.46 -7.71 12.68
C ILE A 132 3.98 -6.29 12.88
N ASN A 133 4.85 -6.14 13.87
CA ASN A 133 5.34 -4.84 14.33
C ASN A 133 6.86 -4.79 14.15
N PRO A 134 7.44 -3.63 13.81
CA PRO A 134 8.87 -3.50 13.70
C PRO A 134 9.55 -3.67 15.06
N SER A 135 10.79 -4.18 15.03
CA SER A 135 11.66 -4.15 16.21
C SER A 135 12.04 -2.70 16.47
N ARG A 136 11.32 -2.01 17.36
CA ARG A 136 11.51 -0.58 17.63
C ARG A 136 12.97 -0.30 18.02
N LEU A 137 13.75 0.23 17.09
CA LEU A 137 14.96 0.95 17.44
C LEU A 137 14.53 2.25 18.14
N GLN A 138 15.30 2.72 19.13
CA GLN A 138 15.03 4.01 19.75
C GLN A 138 14.99 5.09 18.67
N SER A 139 13.87 5.79 18.54
CA SER A 139 13.79 6.97 17.70
C SER A 139 14.68 8.04 18.31
N VAL A 140 15.78 8.37 17.63
CA VAL A 140 16.51 9.60 17.91
C VAL A 140 15.71 10.71 17.25
N LYS A 141 14.96 11.48 18.04
CA LYS A 141 14.34 12.70 17.55
C LYS A 141 15.46 13.71 17.26
N GLY A 142 15.68 14.02 15.99
CA GLY A 142 16.49 15.16 15.59
C GLY A 142 15.85 16.47 16.02
N ASP A 143 16.54 17.58 15.78
CA ASP A 143 15.95 18.91 15.89
C ASP A 143 14.96 19.10 14.72
N LEU A 144 13.66 19.07 15.02
CA LEU A 144 12.58 19.27 14.05
C LEU A 144 12.34 20.78 13.79
N ASP A 145 12.94 21.68 14.57
CA ASP A 145 12.75 23.12 14.44
C ASP A 145 13.73 23.76 13.45
N ASN A 146 14.62 22.98 12.82
CA ASN A 146 15.69 23.53 11.98
C ASN A 146 15.28 23.85 10.53
N GLU A 147 14.04 23.53 10.12
CA GLU A 147 13.49 23.74 8.76
C GLU A 147 14.38 23.14 7.62
N ILE A 148 15.34 22.25 7.94
CA ILE A 148 16.22 21.62 6.96
C ILE A 148 15.52 20.38 6.39
N GLY A 149 14.58 20.63 5.47
CA GLY A 149 13.83 19.60 4.78
C GLY A 149 12.54 19.21 5.49
N PRO A 150 11.79 18.26 4.91
CA PRO A 150 10.48 17.87 5.40
C PRO A 150 10.57 16.99 6.65
N ASP A 151 9.79 17.34 7.67
CA ASP A 151 9.66 16.50 8.87
C ASP A 151 8.79 15.26 8.60
N PRO A 152 9.14 14.10 9.18
CA PRO A 152 8.27 12.93 9.16
C PRO A 152 6.94 13.23 9.85
N ALA A 153 5.84 12.88 9.20
CA ALA A 153 4.52 12.92 9.78
C ALA A 153 3.99 11.51 10.01
N GLN A 154 3.43 11.26 11.19
CA GLN A 154 2.86 9.95 11.52
C GLN A 154 1.36 9.95 11.22
N PHE A 155 0.91 8.85 10.65
CA PHE A 155 -0.44 8.60 10.16
C PHE A 155 -0.93 7.24 10.69
N ASP A 156 -2.24 7.15 10.92
CA ASP A 156 -2.86 5.94 11.44
C ASP A 156 -3.32 5.01 10.30
N SER A 157 -3.67 5.58 9.14
CA SER A 157 -4.04 4.84 7.93
C SER A 157 -3.41 5.40 6.63
N GLN A 158 -3.60 4.69 5.52
CA GLN A 158 -3.19 5.14 4.19
C GLN A 158 -4.04 6.33 3.72
N GLY A 159 -5.33 6.33 4.07
CA GLY A 159 -6.27 7.42 3.87
C GLY A 159 -5.82 8.72 4.51
N ASP A 160 -5.20 8.66 5.69
CA ASP A 160 -4.65 9.86 6.34
C ASP A 160 -3.49 10.47 5.54
N VAL A 161 -2.63 9.64 4.95
CA VAL A 161 -1.54 10.09 4.05
C VAL A 161 -2.13 10.85 2.87
N TYR A 162 -3.12 10.27 2.19
CA TYR A 162 -3.75 10.91 1.04
C TYR A 162 -4.60 12.13 1.40
N THR A 163 -5.18 12.16 2.60
CA THR A 163 -5.86 13.34 3.15
C THR A 163 -4.88 14.50 3.37
N ALA A 164 -3.68 14.22 3.88
CA ALA A 164 -2.64 15.23 4.03
C ALA A 164 -2.11 15.73 2.67
N VAL A 165 -1.95 14.83 1.68
CA VAL A 165 -1.61 15.19 0.29
C VAL A 165 -2.66 16.12 -0.31
N GLU A 166 -3.95 15.78 -0.17
CA GLU A 166 -5.06 16.62 -0.64
C GLU A 166 -5.03 18.01 0.01
N ALA A 167 -4.94 18.08 1.33
CA ALA A 167 -4.91 19.34 2.07
C ALA A 167 -3.73 20.22 1.63
N GLY A 168 -2.54 19.62 1.49
CA GLY A 168 -1.34 20.33 1.04
C GLY A 168 -1.46 20.85 -0.40
N LEU A 169 -2.00 20.04 -1.31
CA LEU A 169 -2.27 20.46 -2.69
C LEU A 169 -3.24 21.64 -2.76
N ARG A 170 -4.35 21.58 -2.03
CA ARG A 170 -5.33 22.68 -1.97
C ARG A 170 -4.68 23.95 -1.44
N GLY A 171 -3.90 23.85 -0.36
CA GLY A 171 -3.17 24.98 0.21
C GLY A 171 -2.15 25.60 -0.75
N LEU A 172 -1.36 24.77 -1.42
CA LEU A 172 -0.38 25.21 -2.43
C LEU A 172 -1.07 25.88 -3.62
N VAL A 173 -2.16 25.31 -4.13
CA VAL A 173 -2.91 25.90 -5.26
C VAL A 173 -3.54 27.23 -4.87
N ALA A 174 -4.10 27.34 -3.67
CA ALA A 174 -4.65 28.60 -3.17
C ALA A 174 -3.57 29.69 -3.02
N ARG A 175 -2.37 29.32 -2.58
CA ARG A 175 -1.27 30.25 -2.31
C ARG A 175 -0.47 30.64 -3.54
N LEU A 176 -0.21 29.68 -4.44
CA LEU A 176 0.71 29.84 -5.57
C LEU A 176 -0.01 29.89 -6.92
N GLY A 177 -1.25 29.42 -6.99
CA GLY A 177 -1.99 29.22 -8.23
C GLY A 177 -1.64 27.88 -8.91
N ALA A 178 -2.64 27.26 -9.55
CA ALA A 178 -2.51 25.92 -10.13
C ALA A 178 -1.37 25.79 -11.15
N GLY A 179 -1.15 26.80 -12.00
CA GLY A 179 -0.07 26.79 -12.99
C GLY A 179 1.34 26.81 -12.39
N ASN A 180 1.49 27.31 -11.16
CA ASN A 180 2.74 27.28 -10.42
C ASN A 180 2.88 26.04 -9.54
N VAL A 181 1.82 25.23 -9.38
CA VAL A 181 1.84 23.95 -8.67
C VAL A 181 2.07 22.80 -9.65
N PHE A 182 1.26 22.72 -10.71
CA PHE A 182 1.32 21.69 -11.74
C PHE A 182 2.24 22.11 -12.89
N ILE A 183 3.55 22.14 -12.61
CA ILE A 183 4.60 22.60 -13.53
C ILE A 183 5.19 21.49 -14.41
N GLY A 184 4.76 20.25 -14.19
CA GLY A 184 5.20 19.08 -14.92
C GLY A 184 4.71 19.01 -16.36
N PRO A 185 5.26 18.10 -17.18
CA PRO A 185 4.76 17.85 -18.52
C PRO A 185 3.31 17.34 -18.47
N LYS A 186 2.49 17.77 -19.43
CA LYS A 186 1.15 17.21 -19.60
C LYS A 186 1.24 15.73 -20.04
N PRO A 187 0.29 14.88 -19.63
CA PRO A 187 0.26 13.48 -20.03
C PRO A 187 0.29 13.33 -21.55
N THR A 188 1.20 12.50 -22.06
CA THR A 188 1.23 12.17 -23.49
C THR A 188 0.00 11.33 -23.88
N PRO A 189 -0.39 11.26 -25.17
CA PRO A 189 -1.51 10.41 -25.59
C PRO A 189 -1.38 8.94 -25.19
N ALA A 190 -0.14 8.42 -25.13
CA ALA A 190 0.13 7.06 -24.69
C ALA A 190 -0.17 6.87 -23.19
N ILE A 191 0.24 7.83 -22.36
CA ILE A 191 -0.06 7.82 -20.92
C ILE A 191 -1.56 7.97 -20.68
N ALA A 192 -2.22 8.91 -21.36
CA ALA A 192 -3.67 9.09 -21.26
C ALA A 192 -4.44 7.81 -21.65
N LYS A 193 -4.02 7.12 -22.72
CA LYS A 193 -4.59 5.84 -23.12
C LYS A 193 -4.37 4.76 -22.07
N PHE A 194 -3.20 4.71 -21.43
CA PHE A 194 -2.91 3.74 -20.36
C PHE A 194 -3.86 3.92 -19.18
N PHE A 195 -4.01 5.13 -18.64
CA PHE A 195 -4.92 5.38 -17.52
C PHE A 195 -6.37 5.07 -17.90
N THR A 196 -6.85 5.61 -19.02
CA THR A 196 -8.25 5.45 -19.44
C THR A 196 -8.63 4.00 -19.73
N ALA A 197 -7.73 3.21 -20.32
CA ALA A 197 -7.96 1.78 -20.55
C ALA A 197 -8.08 0.96 -19.26
N ASN A 198 -7.58 1.50 -18.14
CA ASN A 198 -7.63 0.86 -16.82
C ASN A 198 -8.66 1.53 -15.88
N GLY A 199 -9.54 2.41 -16.41
CA GLY A 199 -10.59 3.06 -15.62
C GLY A 199 -10.16 4.29 -14.82
N TRP A 200 -8.96 4.82 -15.11
CA TRP A 200 -8.42 6.01 -14.46
C TRP A 200 -8.32 7.18 -15.44
N GLU A 201 -8.25 8.40 -14.92
CA GLU A 201 -7.85 9.57 -15.72
C GLU A 201 -6.41 9.96 -15.39
N PRO A 202 -5.64 10.45 -16.37
CA PRO A 202 -4.31 10.94 -16.09
C PRO A 202 -4.37 12.28 -15.33
N ILE A 203 -3.50 12.46 -14.36
CA ILE A 203 -3.41 13.69 -13.57
C ILE A 203 -2.83 14.81 -14.42
N SER A 204 -3.51 15.95 -14.43
CA SER A 204 -3.06 17.15 -15.13
C SER A 204 -3.34 18.46 -14.41
N ASP A 205 -4.14 18.43 -13.34
CA ASP A 205 -4.57 19.56 -12.52
C ASP A 205 -5.06 19.09 -11.13
N LEU A 206 -5.54 20.04 -10.32
CA LEU A 206 -6.04 19.74 -8.97
C LEU A 206 -7.26 18.82 -9.02
N ASP A 207 -8.24 19.09 -9.89
CA ASP A 207 -9.49 18.34 -9.91
C ASP A 207 -9.29 16.87 -10.29
N SER A 208 -8.46 16.60 -11.29
CA SER A 208 -8.06 15.23 -11.66
C SER A 208 -7.26 14.55 -10.56
N THR A 209 -6.43 15.30 -9.82
CA THR A 209 -5.70 14.76 -8.67
C THR A 209 -6.67 14.33 -7.57
N LEU A 210 -7.62 15.19 -7.19
CA LEU A 210 -8.55 14.91 -6.10
C LEU A 210 -9.40 13.65 -6.37
N ARG A 211 -9.90 13.50 -7.59
CA ARG A 211 -10.64 12.30 -7.99
C ARG A 211 -9.78 11.04 -7.96
N ALA A 212 -8.50 11.15 -8.34
CA ALA A 212 -7.59 10.02 -8.27
C ALA A 212 -7.27 9.62 -6.82
N LEU A 213 -7.05 10.58 -5.92
CA LEU A 213 -6.84 10.32 -4.50
C LEU A 213 -8.07 9.68 -3.84
N GLU A 214 -9.27 10.19 -4.14
CA GLU A 214 -10.52 9.61 -3.67
C GLU A 214 -10.66 8.15 -4.12
N LEU A 215 -10.30 7.85 -5.36
CA LEU A 215 -10.37 6.49 -5.90
C LEU A 215 -9.36 5.54 -5.24
N ILE A 216 -8.12 5.99 -4.97
CA ILE A 216 -7.13 5.19 -4.22
C ILE A 216 -7.69 4.80 -2.85
N VAL A 217 -8.18 5.78 -2.09
CA VAL A 217 -8.75 5.54 -0.75
C VAL A 217 -10.00 4.64 -0.83
N ALA A 218 -10.83 4.80 -1.85
CA ALA A 218 -12.00 3.97 -2.07
C ALA A 218 -11.67 2.51 -2.42
N GLN A 219 -10.57 2.27 -3.14
CA GLN A 219 -10.10 0.93 -3.49
C GLN A 219 -9.38 0.24 -2.32
N GLY A 220 -8.52 0.94 -1.58
CA GLY A 220 -7.84 0.37 -0.40
C GLY A 220 -8.77 0.14 0.79
N GLU A 221 -9.10 1.22 1.49
CA GLU A 221 -9.82 1.22 2.76
C GLU A 221 -11.34 1.09 2.58
N GLY A 222 -11.85 1.64 1.49
CA GLY A 222 -13.26 1.88 1.26
C GLY A 222 -13.68 3.20 1.88
N ALA A 223 -13.94 4.20 1.04
CA ALA A 223 -14.39 5.52 1.46
C ALA A 223 -15.71 5.42 2.26
N GLY A 224 -16.00 6.42 3.10
CA GLY A 224 -17.04 6.50 4.14
C GLY A 224 -18.49 6.11 3.80
N HIS A 225 -18.76 5.56 2.61
CA HIS A 225 -20.01 4.95 2.19
C HIS A 225 -19.73 3.65 1.42
N SER A 226 -19.40 2.57 2.15
CA SER A 226 -19.58 1.18 1.68
C SER A 226 -19.08 0.90 0.26
N SER A 227 -17.76 0.93 0.02
CA SER A 227 -17.18 0.22 -1.14
C SER A 227 -17.16 -1.28 -0.81
N PRO A 228 -18.09 -2.11 -1.35
CA PRO A 228 -18.13 -3.53 -1.01
C PRO A 228 -16.88 -4.28 -1.52
N ASP A 229 -16.19 -3.68 -2.48
CA ASP A 229 -15.06 -4.28 -3.19
C ASP A 229 -13.70 -3.68 -2.77
N SER A 230 -13.59 -2.99 -1.63
CA SER A 230 -12.28 -2.49 -1.17
C SER A 230 -11.30 -3.62 -0.80
N HIS A 231 -10.00 -3.33 -0.76
CA HIS A 231 -8.94 -4.27 -0.35
C HIS A 231 -9.26 -4.83 1.02
N TYR A 232 -9.59 -3.95 1.96
CA TYR A 232 -10.05 -4.31 3.30
C TYR A 232 -11.17 -5.35 3.27
N ARG A 233 -12.27 -5.06 2.56
CA ARG A 233 -13.44 -5.95 2.49
C ARG A 233 -13.12 -7.28 1.85
N ARG A 234 -12.33 -7.29 0.79
CA ARG A 234 -11.86 -8.50 0.12
C ARG A 234 -11.00 -9.36 1.06
N PHE A 235 -10.07 -8.77 1.81
CA PHE A 235 -9.29 -9.53 2.79
C PHE A 235 -10.14 -10.04 3.95
N ARG A 236 -11.12 -9.27 4.44
CA ARG A 236 -12.10 -9.74 5.46
C ARG A 236 -12.94 -10.91 4.95
N ALA A 237 -13.33 -10.91 3.68
CA ALA A 237 -14.06 -12.02 3.07
C ALA A 237 -13.20 -13.29 3.03
N ILE A 238 -11.93 -13.18 2.62
CA ILE A 238 -10.97 -14.28 2.66
C ILE A 238 -10.79 -14.79 4.10
N GLU A 239 -10.72 -13.90 5.09
CA GLU A 239 -10.58 -14.29 6.51
C GLU A 239 -11.79 -15.11 6.96
N ALA A 240 -13.02 -14.66 6.64
CA ALA A 240 -14.24 -15.37 6.99
C ALA A 240 -14.28 -16.78 6.38
N GLU A 241 -13.92 -16.90 5.09
CA GLU A 241 -13.85 -18.20 4.41
C GLU A 241 -12.75 -19.10 5.00
N MET A 242 -11.58 -18.53 5.32
CA MET A 242 -10.48 -19.24 5.96
C MET A 242 -10.87 -19.78 7.34
N MET A 243 -11.55 -18.98 8.15
CA MET A 243 -12.04 -19.40 9.46
C MET A 243 -13.10 -20.50 9.35
N ALA A 244 -13.98 -20.45 8.35
CA ALA A 244 -14.98 -21.48 8.11
C ALA A 244 -14.36 -22.83 7.70
N LEU A 245 -13.26 -22.80 6.93
CA LEU A 245 -12.51 -24.00 6.55
C LEU A 245 -11.73 -24.57 7.76
N LEU A 246 -11.08 -23.72 8.55
CA LEU A 246 -10.37 -24.14 9.77
C LEU A 246 -11.31 -24.74 10.84
N ALA A 247 -12.57 -24.28 10.89
CA ALA A 247 -13.57 -24.86 11.78
C ALA A 247 -14.01 -26.27 11.36
N GLN A 248 -13.89 -26.61 10.06
CA GLN A 248 -14.20 -27.93 9.52
C GLN A 248 -12.99 -28.87 9.60
N ASP A 249 -11.79 -28.35 9.34
CA ASP A 249 -10.52 -29.06 9.39
C ASP A 249 -9.45 -28.18 10.03
N SER A 250 -9.07 -28.49 11.28
CA SER A 250 -8.05 -27.74 12.02
C SER A 250 -6.64 -27.89 11.46
N LEU A 251 -6.41 -28.85 10.56
CA LEU A 251 -5.15 -29.07 9.85
C LEU A 251 -5.17 -28.47 8.43
N PHE A 252 -6.18 -27.67 8.10
CA PHE A 252 -6.29 -27.03 6.80
C PHE A 252 -5.11 -26.09 6.53
N GLU A 253 -4.30 -26.46 5.54
CA GLU A 253 -3.10 -25.72 5.13
C GLU A 253 -3.25 -25.22 3.67
N PRO A 254 -3.67 -23.96 3.45
CA PRO A 254 -3.93 -23.42 2.10
C PRO A 254 -2.67 -23.01 1.33
N ALA A 255 -1.53 -22.86 2.01
CA ALA A 255 -0.30 -22.39 1.40
C ALA A 255 0.75 -23.50 1.28
N ARG A 256 1.67 -23.30 0.33
CA ARG A 256 2.90 -24.08 0.19
C ARG A 256 3.89 -23.66 1.30
N PRO A 257 4.80 -24.56 1.71
CA PRO A 257 5.88 -24.21 2.64
C PRO A 257 6.92 -23.33 1.92
N VAL A 258 6.73 -22.01 1.97
CA VAL A 258 7.63 -21.01 1.39
C VAL A 258 8.32 -20.24 2.50
N LEU A 259 9.62 -19.95 2.33
CA LEU A 259 10.39 -19.16 3.30
C LEU A 259 9.89 -17.72 3.40
N ALA A 260 9.87 -17.18 4.60
CA ALA A 260 9.67 -15.75 4.84
C ALA A 260 10.91 -14.96 4.41
N ASN A 261 10.69 -13.79 3.79
CA ASN A 261 11.73 -12.87 3.31
C ASN A 261 12.88 -13.59 2.58
N PRO A 262 12.61 -14.36 1.51
CA PRO A 262 13.64 -15.13 0.84
C PRO A 262 14.59 -14.20 0.09
N PHE A 263 15.89 -14.45 0.23
CA PHE A 263 16.94 -13.76 -0.53
C PHE A 263 17.69 -14.76 -1.42
N ALA A 264 17.90 -14.40 -2.69
CA ALA A 264 18.76 -15.20 -3.58
C ALA A 264 20.25 -15.13 -3.18
N ARG A 265 20.65 -14.07 -2.46
CA ARG A 265 21.98 -13.85 -1.87
C ARG A 265 21.80 -13.10 -0.56
N THR A 266 22.56 -13.45 0.47
CA THR A 266 22.51 -12.75 1.77
C THR A 266 22.78 -11.26 1.57
N PRO A 267 21.87 -10.35 1.98
CA PRO A 267 22.10 -8.93 1.81
C PRO A 267 23.23 -8.43 2.73
N PRO A 268 23.95 -7.35 2.37
CA PRO A 268 25.05 -6.80 3.18
C PRO A 268 24.65 -6.40 4.61
N ARG A 269 23.36 -6.14 4.83
CA ARG A 269 22.75 -5.91 6.13
C ARG A 269 21.50 -6.80 6.24
N ALA A 270 21.70 -8.06 6.62
CA ALA A 270 20.62 -8.96 7.01
C ALA A 270 20.45 -8.91 8.55
N PRO A 271 19.23 -8.86 9.10
CA PRO A 271 19.01 -9.07 10.52
C PRO A 271 19.53 -10.45 10.95
N ALA A 272 20.09 -10.54 12.16
CA ALA A 272 20.89 -11.68 12.63
C ALA A 272 20.11 -13.00 12.84
N GLN A 273 18.79 -13.03 12.62
CA GLN A 273 17.95 -14.21 12.80
C GLN A 273 17.25 -14.55 11.47
N LEU A 274 17.94 -15.31 10.63
CA LEU A 274 17.40 -15.91 9.40
C LEU A 274 17.90 -17.36 9.26
N THR A 275 17.75 -18.16 10.31
CA THR A 275 17.93 -19.62 10.28
C THR A 275 16.65 -20.32 10.70
#